data_AF-A0A6A8AJM1-F1
#
_entry.id   AF-A0A6A8AJM1-F1
#
_cell.length_a   1.000
_cell.length_b   1.000
_cell.length_c   1.000
_cell.angle_alpha   90.00
_cell.angle_beta   90.00
_cell.angle_gamma   90.00
#
_symmetry.space_group_name_H-M   'P 1'
#
loop_
_entity.id
_entity.type
_entity.pdbx_description
1 polymer ?
#
loop_
_entity_poly.entity_id
_entity_poly.type
_entity_poly.pdbx_seq_one_letter_code
_entity_poly.pdbx_strand_id
1 'polypeptide(L)'
;MEGKISLSAYLHSLRFYILFVSVLFVGSIVLGYMGFQSELFSEPMEWIQELSENIKDSTQEYPSWLIFLAFFAVIFSNNAFACFLDIILGPLIGIFPMFSAFINGGLLGWFAQKEGLIVFLAIVPHGIFELPAFLLSAAIGLRLGREVLKRKSERHLKKELGDGLKVFVILILPLLLIAALIESVLIVAILFF
;
A
#
# COMPACT_ATOMS: atom_id res chain seq x y z
N MET A 1 28.23 -17.75 13.62
CA MET A 1 26.86 -18.30 13.51
C MET A 1 25.90 -17.16 13.79
N GLU A 2 25.40 -16.49 12.75
CA GLU A 2 24.45 -15.40 12.93
C GLU A 2 23.11 -15.97 13.40
N GLY A 3 22.71 -15.64 14.63
CA GLY A 3 21.42 -16.07 15.16
C GLY A 3 20.30 -15.62 14.24
N LYS A 4 19.46 -16.57 13.79
CA LYS A 4 18.20 -16.26 13.09
C LYS A 4 17.43 -15.28 13.96
N ILE A 5 17.33 -14.02 13.54
CA ILE A 5 16.47 -13.05 14.22
C ILE A 5 15.04 -13.60 14.09
N SER A 6 14.36 -13.76 15.23
CA SER A 6 12.95 -14.15 15.25
C SER A 6 12.12 -13.08 14.53
N LEU A 7 11.10 -13.48 13.76
CA LEU A 7 10.20 -12.55 13.06
C LEU A 7 9.69 -11.43 13.98
N SER A 8 9.31 -11.79 15.21
CA SER A 8 8.85 -10.83 16.22
C SER A 8 9.92 -9.79 16.59
N ALA A 9 11.17 -10.22 16.76
CA ALA A 9 12.28 -9.31 17.06
C ALA A 9 12.55 -8.35 15.89
N TYR A 10 12.44 -8.85 14.65
CA TYR A 10 12.56 -8.02 13.46
C TYR A 10 11.46 -6.96 13.39
N LEU A 11 10.19 -7.35 13.54
CA LEU A 11 9.05 -6.43 13.56
C LEU A 11 9.17 -5.38 14.68
N HIS A 12 9.55 -5.80 15.89
CA HIS A 12 9.75 -4.89 17.01
C HIS A 12 10.86 -3.86 16.74
N SER A 13 11.95 -4.26 16.07
CA SER A 13 13.01 -3.33 15.68
C SER A 13 12.58 -2.33 14.59
N LEU A 14 11.45 -2.56 13.90
CA LEU A 14 10.86 -1.62 12.93
C LEU A 14 9.94 -0.57 13.56
N ARG A 15 9.57 -0.68 14.84
CA ARG A 15 8.52 0.14 15.48
C ARG A 15 8.64 1.66 15.27
N PHE A 16 9.85 2.21 15.30
CA PHE A 16 10.06 3.65 15.11
C PHE A 16 9.93 4.05 13.64
N TYR A 17 10.30 3.19 12.70
CA TYR A 17 10.07 3.42 11.27
C TYR A 17 8.58 3.32 10.95
N ILE A 18 7.89 2.32 11.51
CA ILE A 18 6.43 2.19 11.38
C ILE A 18 5.75 3.44 11.92
N LEU A 19 6.12 3.91 13.11
CA LEU A 19 5.59 5.14 13.69
C LEU A 19 5.83 6.34 12.77
N PHE A 20 7.06 6.51 12.27
CA PHE A 20 7.40 7.61 11.37
C PHE A 20 6.58 7.58 10.08
N VAL A 21 6.50 6.42 9.40
CA VAL A 21 5.69 6.27 8.19
C VAL A 21 4.21 6.50 8.50
N SER A 22 3.71 6.02 9.64
CA SER A 22 2.31 6.22 10.03
C SER A 22 1.98 7.70 10.21
N VAL A 23 2.86 8.46 10.88
CA VAL A 23 2.69 9.91 11.05
C VAL A 23 2.71 10.61 9.69
N LEU A 24 3.65 10.24 8.81
CA LEU A 24 3.73 10.80 7.46
C LEU A 24 2.48 10.47 6.63
N PHE A 25 2.01 9.24 6.69
CA PHE A 25 0.81 8.77 5.99
C PHE A 25 -0.44 9.51 6.47
N VAL A 26 -0.65 9.61 7.79
CA VAL A 26 -1.76 10.36 8.38
C VAL A 26 -1.69 11.85 8.05
N GLY A 27 -0.51 12.46 8.13
CA GLY A 27 -0.31 13.84 7.69
C GLY A 27 -0.67 14.03 6.21
N SER A 28 -0.35 13.04 5.38
CA SER A 28 -0.67 13.06 3.95
C SER A 28 -2.17 12.91 3.69
N ILE A 29 -2.90 12.10 4.47
CA ILE A 29 -4.37 12.04 4.44
C ILE A 29 -4.96 13.42 4.74
N VAL A 30 -4.48 14.10 5.78
CA VAL A 30 -4.97 15.43 6.14
C VAL A 30 -4.72 16.43 5.00
N LEU A 31 -3.52 16.42 4.41
CA LEU A 31 -3.19 17.28 3.27
C LEU A 31 -4.03 16.98 2.03
N GLY A 32 -4.28 15.70 1.73
CA GLY A 32 -5.16 15.27 0.66
C GLY A 32 -6.60 15.74 0.87
N TYR A 33 -7.10 15.59 2.11
CA TYR A 33 -8.44 16.03 2.50
C TYR A 33 -8.62 17.55 2.43
N MET A 34 -7.58 18.31 2.79
CA MET A 34 -7.56 19.77 2.64
C MET A 34 -7.51 20.23 1.17
N GLY A 35 -7.34 19.31 0.21
CA GLY A 35 -7.25 19.62 -1.21
C GLY A 35 -5.87 20.09 -1.65
N PHE A 36 -4.83 20.03 -0.80
CA PHE A 36 -3.48 20.47 -1.17
C PHE A 36 -2.87 19.64 -2.31
N GLN A 37 -3.37 18.43 -2.51
CA GLN A 37 -2.95 17.51 -3.55
C GLN A 37 -3.99 17.36 -4.67
N SER A 38 -5.01 18.23 -4.72
CA SER A 38 -6.11 18.05 -5.67
C SER A 38 -5.67 18.08 -7.13
N GLU A 39 -4.72 18.96 -7.48
CA GLU A 39 -4.15 19.05 -8.83
C GLU A 39 -3.35 17.80 -9.22
N LEU A 40 -2.76 17.09 -8.25
CA LEU A 40 -2.03 15.85 -8.50
C LEU A 40 -2.97 14.69 -8.83
N PHE A 41 -4.23 14.75 -8.38
CA PHE A 41 -5.19 13.65 -8.50
C PHE A 41 -6.34 13.94 -9.44
N SER A 42 -6.68 15.20 -9.73
CA SER A 42 -7.82 15.56 -10.59
C SER A 42 -7.66 15.05 -12.01
N GLU A 43 -6.55 15.38 -12.67
CA GLU A 43 -6.32 15.01 -14.08
C GLU A 43 -6.24 13.48 -14.26
N PRO A 44 -5.46 12.71 -13.46
CA PRO A 44 -5.44 11.27 -13.59
C PRO A 44 -6.80 10.63 -13.26
N MET A 45 -7.57 11.20 -12.32
CA MET A 45 -8.85 10.64 -11.93
C MET A 45 -9.95 10.90 -12.95
N GLU A 46 -9.98 12.08 -13.59
CA GLU A 46 -10.91 12.35 -14.69
C GLU A 46 -10.72 11.35 -15.83
N TRP A 47 -9.46 11.06 -16.19
CA TRP A 47 -9.15 10.01 -17.15
C TRP A 47 -9.59 8.60 -16.69
N ILE A 48 -9.39 8.25 -15.41
CA ILE A 48 -9.88 6.97 -14.86
C ILE A 48 -11.41 6.90 -14.85
N GLN A 49 -12.09 8.00 -14.56
CA GLN A 49 -13.56 8.07 -14.57
C GLN A 49 -14.10 7.91 -15.98
N GLU A 50 -13.54 8.60 -16.97
CA GLU A 50 -13.90 8.45 -18.38
C GLU A 50 -13.68 7.00 -18.84
N LEU A 51 -12.56 6.36 -18.46
CA LEU A 51 -12.36 4.94 -18.71
C LEU A 51 -13.40 4.07 -18.00
N SER A 52 -13.73 4.36 -16.75
CA SER A 52 -14.71 3.59 -15.99
C SER A 52 -16.11 3.69 -16.57
N GLU A 53 -16.52 4.85 -17.08
CA GLU A 53 -17.80 5.05 -17.76
C GLU A 53 -17.86 4.26 -19.06
N ASN A 54 -16.80 4.33 -19.87
CA ASN A 54 -16.69 3.53 -21.10
C ASN A 54 -16.68 2.01 -20.82
N ILE A 55 -16.15 1.58 -19.68
CA ILE A 55 -16.12 0.16 -19.26
C ILE A 55 -17.46 -0.28 -18.64
N LYS A 56 -18.19 0.62 -17.96
CA LYS A 56 -19.48 0.30 -17.32
C LYS A 56 -20.50 -0.25 -18.31
N ASP A 57 -20.54 0.30 -19.52
CA ASP A 57 -21.41 -0.16 -20.60
C ASP A 57 -21.04 -1.57 -21.11
N SER A 58 -19.80 -2.02 -20.91
CA SER A 58 -19.35 -3.39 -21.24
C SER A 58 -19.41 -4.36 -20.06
N THR A 59 -19.41 -3.88 -18.82
CA THR A 59 -19.38 -4.76 -17.62
C THR A 59 -20.67 -5.52 -17.36
N GLN A 60 -21.82 -5.05 -17.84
CA GLN A 60 -23.10 -5.78 -17.69
C GLN A 60 -23.16 -7.07 -18.51
N GLU A 61 -22.25 -7.27 -19.48
CA GLU A 61 -22.19 -8.47 -20.30
C GLU A 61 -21.33 -9.59 -19.69
N TYR A 62 -20.54 -9.30 -18.64
CA TYR A 62 -19.60 -10.28 -18.07
C TYR A 62 -20.15 -11.01 -16.84
N PRO A 63 -19.84 -12.31 -16.70
CA PRO A 63 -20.25 -13.06 -15.52
C PRO A 63 -19.50 -12.58 -14.27
N SER A 64 -20.17 -12.62 -13.11
CA SER A 64 -19.65 -12.12 -11.83
C SER A 64 -18.29 -12.71 -11.42
N TRP A 65 -18.02 -13.98 -11.72
CA TRP A 65 -16.73 -14.61 -11.42
C TRP A 65 -15.56 -14.03 -12.23
N LEU A 66 -15.82 -13.55 -13.45
CA LEU A 66 -14.79 -12.94 -14.29
C LEU A 66 -14.44 -11.54 -13.77
N ILE A 67 -15.47 -10.77 -13.40
CA ILE A 67 -15.33 -9.46 -12.76
C ILE A 67 -14.57 -9.59 -11.44
N PHE A 68 -14.93 -10.58 -10.61
CA PHE A 68 -14.20 -10.91 -9.39
C PHE A 68 -12.71 -11.13 -9.64
N LEU A 69 -12.36 -12.01 -10.58
CA LEU A 69 -10.96 -12.35 -10.87
C LEU A 69 -10.18 -11.15 -11.40
N ALA A 70 -10.82 -10.31 -12.22
CA ALA A 70 -10.20 -9.10 -12.76
C ALA A 70 -9.85 -8.10 -11.64
N PHE A 71 -10.83 -7.73 -10.81
CA PHE A 71 -10.59 -6.82 -9.68
C PHE A 71 -9.59 -7.41 -8.69
N PHE A 72 -9.72 -8.69 -8.36
CA PHE A 72 -8.79 -9.37 -7.47
C PHE A 72 -7.36 -9.30 -7.97
N ALA A 73 -7.13 -9.64 -9.25
CA ALA A 73 -5.80 -9.59 -9.84
C ALA A 73 -5.21 -8.17 -9.84
N VAL A 74 -6.01 -7.17 -10.24
CA VAL A 74 -5.57 -5.78 -10.29
C VAL A 74 -5.23 -5.26 -8.88
N ILE A 75 -6.13 -5.43 -7.91
CA ILE A 75 -5.95 -4.93 -6.54
C ILE A 75 -4.76 -5.62 -5.88
N PHE A 76 -4.71 -6.97 -5.94
CA PHE A 76 -3.62 -7.73 -5.34
C PHE A 76 -2.27 -7.38 -5.97
N SER A 77 -2.17 -7.36 -7.31
CA SER A 77 -0.91 -7.08 -7.99
C SER A 77 -0.45 -5.64 -7.77
N ASN A 78 -1.34 -4.66 -7.80
CA ASN A 78 -0.98 -3.26 -7.55
C ASN A 78 -0.42 -3.06 -6.15
N ASN A 79 -1.11 -3.57 -5.13
CA ASN A 79 -0.68 -3.43 -3.74
C ASN A 79 0.59 -4.22 -3.45
N ALA A 80 0.69 -5.45 -3.97
CA ALA A 80 1.90 -6.26 -3.82
C ALA A 80 3.11 -5.61 -4.51
N PHE A 81 2.91 -5.04 -5.70
CA PHE A 81 3.96 -4.36 -6.43
C PHE A 81 4.38 -3.05 -5.74
N ALA A 82 3.44 -2.24 -5.26
CA ALA A 82 3.74 -1.03 -4.48
C ALA A 82 4.57 -1.36 -3.22
N CYS A 83 4.11 -2.34 -2.43
CA CYS A 83 4.83 -2.80 -1.24
C CYS A 83 6.21 -3.38 -1.58
N PHE A 84 6.33 -4.08 -2.71
CA PHE A 84 7.62 -4.60 -3.18
C PHE A 84 8.57 -3.47 -3.57
N LEU A 85 8.08 -2.45 -4.29
CA LEU A 85 8.89 -1.28 -4.66
C LEU A 85 9.35 -0.48 -3.44
N ASP A 86 8.50 -0.32 -2.41
CA ASP A 86 8.92 0.31 -1.15
C ASP A 86 10.17 -0.36 -0.56
N ILE A 87 10.20 -1.69 -0.56
CA ILE A 87 11.34 -2.46 -0.03
C ILE A 87 12.55 -2.34 -0.97
N ILE A 88 12.37 -2.62 -2.27
CA ILE A 88 13.48 -2.68 -3.24
C ILE A 88 14.11 -1.32 -3.51
N LEU A 89 13.31 -0.25 -3.52
CA LEU A 89 13.78 1.13 -3.74
C LEU A 89 14.12 1.84 -2.43
N GLY A 90 13.88 1.22 -1.28
CA GLY A 90 14.35 1.68 0.03
C GLY A 90 15.82 2.11 0.09
N PRO A 91 16.79 1.40 -0.52
CA PRO A 91 18.19 1.81 -0.61
C PRO A 91 18.44 3.19 -1.24
N LEU A 92 17.46 3.81 -1.91
CA LEU A 92 17.50 5.20 -2.35
C LEU A 92 17.26 6.17 -1.17
N ILE A 93 17.97 5.94 -0.05
CA ILE A 93 17.92 6.74 1.19
C ILE A 93 16.51 6.77 1.82
N GLY A 94 15.63 5.85 1.44
CA GLY A 94 14.24 5.80 1.92
C GLY A 94 13.31 6.84 1.28
N ILE A 95 13.77 7.58 0.27
CA ILE A 95 12.96 8.61 -0.40
C ILE A 95 11.73 7.99 -1.05
N PHE A 96 11.89 6.85 -1.74
CA PHE A 96 10.78 6.19 -2.42
C PHE A 96 9.68 5.73 -1.45
N PRO A 97 9.96 5.00 -0.34
CA PRO A 97 8.96 4.71 0.69
C PRO A 97 8.22 5.92 1.25
N MET A 98 8.93 7.04 1.47
CA MET A 98 8.30 8.27 1.96
C MET A 98 7.36 8.88 0.92
N PHE A 99 7.81 8.93 -0.34
CA PHE A 99 6.99 9.39 -1.45
C PHE A 99 5.77 8.51 -1.65
N SER A 100 5.94 7.20 -1.65
CA SER A 100 4.86 6.21 -1.74
C SER A 100 3.82 6.42 -0.63
N ALA A 101 4.25 6.57 0.63
CA ALA A 101 3.35 6.85 1.74
C ALA A 101 2.66 8.22 1.64
N PHE A 102 3.34 9.23 1.08
CA PHE A 102 2.75 10.55 0.83
C PHE A 102 1.64 10.48 -0.21
N ILE A 103 1.89 9.83 -1.35
CA ILE A 103 0.92 9.69 -2.44
C ILE A 103 -0.28 8.84 -2.02
N ASN A 104 -0.04 7.66 -1.42
CA ASN A 104 -1.14 6.77 -1.02
C ASN A 104 -2.01 7.37 0.10
N GLY A 105 -1.38 8.02 1.09
CA GLY A 105 -2.11 8.73 2.14
C GLY A 105 -2.89 9.93 1.57
N GLY A 106 -2.26 10.70 0.69
CA GLY A 106 -2.89 11.82 -0.01
C GLY A 106 -4.11 11.42 -0.83
N LEU A 107 -4.00 10.33 -1.60
CA LEU A 107 -5.09 9.80 -2.42
C LEU A 107 -6.29 9.40 -1.55
N LEU A 108 -6.03 8.71 -0.43
CA LEU A 108 -7.07 8.35 0.54
C LEU A 108 -7.77 9.60 1.12
N GLY A 109 -6.99 10.62 1.49
CA GLY A 109 -7.53 11.89 1.97
C GLY A 109 -8.37 12.63 0.92
N TRP A 110 -7.92 12.63 -0.33
CA TRP A 110 -8.63 13.23 -1.46
C TRP A 110 -9.97 12.52 -1.74
N PHE A 111 -10.00 11.19 -1.74
CA PHE A 111 -11.25 10.43 -1.85
C PHE A 111 -12.21 10.75 -0.70
N ALA A 112 -11.71 10.85 0.54
CA ALA A 112 -12.54 11.23 1.69
C ALA A 112 -13.09 12.66 1.59
N GLN A 113 -12.43 13.57 0.86
CA GLN A 113 -12.96 14.90 0.58
C GLN A 113 -14.11 14.86 -0.43
N LYS A 114 -13.99 14.04 -1.48
CA LYS A 114 -14.96 13.96 -2.59
C LYS A 114 -16.21 13.17 -2.24
N GLU A 115 -16.03 11.97 -1.69
CA GLU A 115 -17.10 11.02 -1.39
C GLU A 115 -17.60 11.15 0.07
N GLY A 116 -16.96 12.03 0.85
CA GLY A 116 -17.23 12.18 2.28
C GLY A 116 -16.63 11.06 3.13
N LEU A 117 -16.82 11.15 4.45
CA LEU A 117 -16.25 10.20 5.41
C LEU A 117 -16.82 8.79 5.29
N ILE A 118 -17.93 8.61 4.56
CA ILE A 118 -18.54 7.30 4.34
C ILE A 118 -17.61 6.36 3.54
N VAL A 119 -16.69 6.91 2.76
CA VAL A 119 -15.69 6.14 2.01
C VAL A 119 -14.83 5.28 2.96
N PHE A 120 -14.58 5.74 4.19
CA PHE A 120 -13.85 4.94 5.16
C PHE A 120 -14.59 3.67 5.56
N LEU A 121 -15.94 3.66 5.54
CA LEU A 121 -16.70 2.43 5.82
C LEU A 121 -16.58 1.41 4.69
N ALA A 122 -16.45 1.86 3.44
CA ALA A 122 -16.16 1.00 2.31
C ALA A 122 -14.71 0.46 2.35
N ILE A 123 -13.79 1.27 2.89
CA ILE A 123 -12.36 0.92 2.97
C ILE A 123 -12.04 0.01 4.16
N VAL A 124 -12.71 0.17 5.30
CA VAL A 124 -12.43 -0.59 6.54
C VAL A 124 -12.32 -2.11 6.34
N PRO A 125 -13.20 -2.80 5.58
CA PRO A 125 -13.17 -4.26 5.43
C PRO A 125 -11.84 -4.81 4.90
N HIS A 126 -11.21 -4.14 3.93
CA HIS A 126 -9.92 -4.55 3.36
C HIS A 126 -8.75 -3.74 3.93
N GLY A 127 -8.96 -2.46 4.23
CA GLY A 127 -7.97 -1.51 4.72
C GLY A 127 -7.34 -1.91 6.06
N ILE A 128 -8.04 -2.70 6.88
CA ILE A 128 -7.47 -3.28 8.11
C ILE A 128 -6.31 -4.25 7.85
N PHE A 129 -6.26 -4.88 6.67
CA PHE A 129 -5.17 -5.77 6.26
C PHE A 129 -4.16 -5.05 5.36
N GLU A 130 -4.64 -4.20 4.45
CA GLU A 130 -3.80 -3.48 3.50
C GLU A 130 -2.91 -2.43 4.17
N LEU A 131 -3.47 -1.59 5.06
CA LEU A 131 -2.70 -0.52 5.69
C LEU A 131 -1.54 -1.06 6.54
N PRO A 132 -1.70 -2.09 7.39
CA PRO A 132 -0.56 -2.67 8.10
C PRO A 132 0.50 -3.26 7.16
N ALA A 133 0.08 -3.90 6.06
CA ALA A 133 0.98 -4.49 5.07
C ALA A 133 1.84 -3.40 4.40
N PHE A 134 1.19 -2.31 3.96
CA PHE A 134 1.82 -1.16 3.33
C PHE A 134 2.75 -0.38 4.28
N LEU A 135 2.29 -0.07 5.50
CA LEU A 135 3.12 0.64 6.47
C LEU A 135 4.36 -0.19 6.85
N LEU A 136 4.23 -1.52 6.89
CA LEU A 136 5.33 -2.42 7.15
C LEU A 136 6.33 -2.47 5.99
N SER A 137 5.88 -2.53 4.73
CA SER A 137 6.80 -2.48 3.56
C SER A 137 7.57 -1.17 3.52
N ALA A 138 6.88 -0.04 3.70
CA ALA A 138 7.51 1.27 3.72
C ALA A 138 8.52 1.40 4.88
N ALA A 139 8.18 0.89 6.08
CA ALA A 139 9.11 0.87 7.22
C ALA A 139 10.37 0.03 6.96
N ILE A 140 10.24 -1.12 6.30
CA ILE A 140 11.37 -1.95 5.86
C ILE A 140 12.23 -1.17 4.86
N GLY A 141 11.60 -0.52 3.87
CA GLY A 141 12.27 0.33 2.88
C GLY A 141 13.07 1.47 3.52
N LEU A 142 12.50 2.18 4.50
CA LEU A 142 13.21 3.22 5.25
C LEU A 142 14.42 2.69 6.01
N ARG A 143 14.29 1.52 6.63
CA ARG A 143 15.40 0.89 7.33
C ARG A 143 16.52 0.51 6.37
N LEU A 144 16.19 0.01 5.18
CA LEU A 144 17.16 -0.22 4.11
C LEU A 144 17.84 1.07 3.66
N GLY A 145 17.10 2.17 3.54
CA GLY A 145 17.64 3.50 3.28
C GLY A 145 18.65 3.93 4.34
N ARG A 146 18.36 3.70 5.63
CA ARG A 146 19.30 3.98 6.72
C ARG A 146 20.57 3.14 6.64
N GLU A 147 20.48 1.86 6.25
CA GLU A 147 21.68 1.01 6.09
C GLU A 147 22.62 1.54 5.00
N VAL A 148 22.10 2.18 3.95
CA VAL A 148 22.94 2.82 2.92
C VAL A 148 23.71 3.99 3.48
N LEU A 149 23.17 4.74 4.45
CA LEU A 149 23.86 5.87 5.09
C LEU A 149 24.95 5.44 6.08
N LYS A 150 24.97 4.18 6.52
CA LYS A 150 26.01 3.68 7.43
C LYS A 150 27.37 3.55 6.75
N ARG A 151 28.41 3.58 7.59
CA ARG A 151 29.80 3.25 7.19
C ARG A 151 29.86 1.83 6.62
N LYS A 152 30.70 1.62 5.61
CA LYS A 152 30.83 0.34 4.90
C LYS A 152 31.12 -0.85 5.83
N SER A 153 31.88 -0.65 6.90
CA SER A 153 32.22 -1.68 7.90
C SER A 153 31.04 -2.13 8.77
N GLU A 154 29.98 -1.32 8.86
CA GLU A 154 28.79 -1.55 9.72
C GLU A 154 27.52 -1.82 8.89
N ARG A 155 27.66 -1.83 7.55
CA ARG A 155 26.54 -1.96 6.63
C ARG A 155 26.17 -3.43 6.44
N HIS A 156 24.91 -3.76 6.74
CA HIS A 156 24.38 -5.10 6.54
C HIS A 156 23.23 -5.16 5.52
N LEU A 157 23.34 -4.38 4.43
CA LEU A 157 22.26 -4.16 3.46
C LEU A 157 21.70 -5.46 2.85
N LYS A 158 22.57 -6.42 2.47
CA LYS A 158 22.12 -7.70 1.88
C LYS A 158 21.28 -8.53 2.86
N LYS A 159 21.71 -8.57 4.12
CA LYS A 159 20.99 -9.28 5.18
C LYS A 159 19.64 -8.61 5.43
N GLU A 160 19.64 -7.29 5.51
CA GLU A 160 18.44 -6.54 5.79
C GLU A 160 17.41 -6.58 4.67
N LEU A 161 17.88 -6.65 3.42
CA LEU A 161 17.02 -6.89 2.26
C LEU A 161 16.45 -8.30 2.30
N GLY A 162 17.27 -9.30 2.64
CA GLY A 162 16.82 -10.69 2.79
C GLY A 162 15.77 -10.86 3.88
N ASP A 163 15.99 -10.27 5.05
CA ASP A 163 15.02 -10.30 6.15
C ASP A 163 13.74 -9.52 5.79
N GLY A 164 13.87 -8.37 5.14
CA GLY A 164 12.73 -7.59 4.64
C GLY A 164 11.88 -8.34 3.60
N LEU A 165 12.51 -8.98 2.61
CA LEU A 165 11.83 -9.80 1.61
C LEU A 165 11.21 -11.06 2.22
N LYS A 166 11.83 -11.62 3.26
CA LYS A 166 11.22 -12.72 4.00
C LYS A 166 9.93 -12.27 4.69
N VAL A 167 9.92 -11.11 5.35
CA VAL A 167 8.69 -10.53 5.92
C VAL A 167 7.66 -10.23 4.84
N PHE A 168 8.10 -9.74 3.68
CA PHE A 168 7.23 -9.51 2.53
C PHE A 168 6.46 -10.77 2.15
N VAL A 169 7.16 -11.90 1.99
CA VAL A 169 6.53 -13.16 1.57
C VAL A 169 5.66 -13.79 2.67
N ILE A 170 6.11 -13.80 3.92
CA ILE A 170 5.42 -14.55 4.99
C ILE A 170 4.31 -13.77 5.69
N LEU A 171 4.28 -12.44 5.56
CA LEU A 171 3.34 -11.59 6.28
C LEU A 171 2.64 -10.58 5.37
N ILE A 172 3.38 -9.79 4.59
CA ILE A 172 2.79 -8.72 3.76
C ILE A 172 1.91 -9.33 2.65
N LEU A 173 2.43 -10.29 1.87
CA LEU A 173 1.66 -10.95 0.80
C LEU A 173 0.38 -11.62 1.31
N PRO A 174 0.39 -12.41 2.41
CA PRO A 174 -0.84 -12.95 2.99
C PRO A 174 -1.86 -11.89 3.42
N LEU A 175 -1.42 -10.78 4.02
CA LEU A 175 -2.32 -9.69 4.39
C LEU A 175 -2.96 -9.05 3.16
N LEU A 176 -2.17 -8.77 2.12
CA LEU A 176 -2.67 -8.21 0.86
C LEU A 176 -3.59 -9.17 0.12
N LEU A 177 -3.32 -10.48 0.20
CA LEU A 177 -4.19 -11.50 -0.37
C LEU A 177 -5.58 -11.47 0.29
N ILE A 178 -5.62 -11.40 1.62
CA ILE A 178 -6.88 -11.29 2.37
C ILE A 178 -7.60 -9.98 2.02
N ALA A 179 -6.88 -8.86 1.97
CA ALA A 179 -7.44 -7.56 1.59
C ALA A 179 -8.10 -7.60 0.20
N ALA A 180 -7.38 -8.11 -0.81
CA ALA A 180 -7.86 -8.18 -2.18
C ALA A 180 -9.05 -9.13 -2.35
N LEU A 181 -9.08 -10.25 -1.60
CA LEU A 181 -10.24 -11.15 -1.59
C LEU A 181 -11.48 -10.45 -1.04
N ILE A 182 -11.36 -9.80 0.12
CA ILE A 182 -12.47 -9.07 0.75
C ILE A 182 -12.99 -8.00 -0.20
N GLU A 183 -12.10 -7.18 -0.76
CA GLU A 183 -12.47 -6.07 -1.62
C GLU A 183 -13.15 -6.52 -2.91
N SER A 184 -12.61 -7.55 -3.56
CA SER A 184 -13.18 -8.06 -4.81
C SER A 184 -14.55 -8.71 -4.59
N VAL A 185 -14.77 -9.35 -3.44
CA VAL A 185 -16.10 -9.85 -3.05
C VAL A 185 -17.06 -8.68 -2.84
N LEU A 186 -16.64 -7.62 -2.14
CA LEU A 186 -17.49 -6.45 -1.91
C LEU A 186 -17.88 -5.74 -3.20
N ILE A 187 -16.93 -5.54 -4.12
CA ILE A 187 -17.19 -4.95 -5.44
C ILE A 187 -18.25 -5.76 -6.19
N VAL A 188 -18.08 -7.09 -6.27
CA VAL A 188 -19.05 -7.95 -6.95
C VAL A 188 -20.40 -7.94 -6.23
N ALA A 189 -20.42 -7.93 -4.89
CA ALA A 189 -21.67 -7.85 -4.14
C ALA A 189 -22.43 -6.55 -4.44
N ILE A 190 -21.73 -5.41 -4.54
CA ILE A 190 -22.33 -4.10 -4.84
C ILE A 190 -22.80 -4.01 -6.30
N LEU A 191 -22.12 -4.66 -7.24
CA LEU A 191 -22.48 -4.61 -8.65
C LEU A 191 -23.66 -5.53 -9.02
N PHE A 192 -23.91 -6.58 -8.26
CA PHE A 192 -24.87 -7.64 -8.60
C PHE A 192 -26.06 -7.78 -7.62
N PHE A 193 -26.12 -6.99 -6.55
CA PHE A 193 -27.24 -6.93 -5.60
C PHE A 193 -27.69 -5.50 -5.35
#